data_AF-I0GZE8-F1
#
_entry.id   AF-I0GZE8-F1
#
_cell.length_a   1.000
_cell.length_b   1.000
_cell.length_c   1.000
_cell.angle_alpha   90.00
_cell.angle_beta   90.00
_cell.angle_gamma   90.00
#
_symmetry.space_group_name_H-M   'P 1'
#
loop_
_entity.id
_entity.type
_entity.pdbx_description
1 polymer ?
#
loop_
_entity_poly.entity_id
_entity_poly.type
_entity_poly.pdbx_seq_one_letter_code
_entity_poly.pdbx_strand_id
1 'polypeptide(L)'
;MPGEPTPSLPRRGPAPPVDQMSNAELARMVESEHPYRGKALFELCDRVPADDDAATKVGLLSRLTSLRRARLFDRVSLAWSAIIALLAAETTHARDEAYAAFEALDPAEQQDMLDYLEVGAIEEAHPRIT
;
A
#
# COMPACT_ATOMS: atom_id res chain seq x y z
N MET A 1 -31.15 17.28 -32.93
CA MET A 1 -30.03 16.38 -32.54
C MET A 1 -30.37 15.82 -31.17
N PRO A 2 -30.71 14.53 -31.02
CA PRO A 2 -30.91 13.95 -29.69
C PRO A 2 -29.55 13.82 -29.01
N GLY A 3 -29.45 14.34 -27.78
CA GLY A 3 -28.22 14.34 -26.99
C GLY A 3 -27.72 12.93 -26.70
N GLU A 4 -26.40 12.74 -26.77
CA GLU A 4 -25.75 11.47 -26.47
C GLU A 4 -26.06 11.02 -25.02
N PRO A 5 -26.32 9.72 -24.79
CA PRO A 5 -26.56 9.21 -23.45
C PRO A 5 -25.29 9.35 -22.61
N THR A 6 -25.40 10.06 -21.49
CA THR A 6 -24.32 10.20 -20.51
C THR A 6 -23.93 8.81 -20.00
N PRO A 7 -22.63 8.44 -20.02
CA PRO A 7 -22.20 7.13 -19.55
C PRO A 7 -22.62 6.96 -18.08
N SER A 8 -23.47 5.98 -17.82
CA SER A 8 -23.90 5.64 -16.46
C SER A 8 -22.73 4.99 -15.74
N LEU A 9 -22.15 5.72 -14.77
CA LEU A 9 -21.13 5.17 -13.90
C LEU A 9 -21.70 3.93 -13.18
N PRO A 10 -20.95 2.81 -13.10
CA PRO A 10 -21.42 1.63 -12.38
C PRO A 10 -21.75 2.02 -10.95
N ARG A 11 -22.95 1.64 -10.49
CA ARG A 11 -23.38 1.87 -9.11
C ARG A 11 -22.43 1.10 -8.19
N ARG A 12 -21.52 1.82 -7.51
CA ARG A 12 -20.75 1.25 -6.41
C ARG A 12 -21.77 0.76 -5.38
N GLY A 13 -21.69 -0.52 -5.01
CA GLY A 13 -22.44 -1.06 -3.88
C GLY A 13 -22.11 -0.32 -2.57
N PRO A 14 -22.79 -0.64 -1.46
CA PRO A 14 -22.46 -0.03 -0.17
C PRO A 14 -20.98 -0.24 0.16
N ALA A 15 -20.36 0.77 0.78
CA ALA A 15 -18.96 0.68 1.16
C ALA A 15 -18.75 -0.49 2.16
N PRO A 16 -17.78 -1.39 1.93
CA PRO A 16 -17.49 -2.47 2.86
C PRO A 16 -16.96 -1.92 4.20
N PRO A 17 -17.29 -2.56 5.34
CA PRO A 17 -16.80 -2.19 6.66
C PRO A 17 -15.36 -2.68 6.88
N VAL A 18 -14.39 -2.07 6.19
CA VAL A 18 -12.98 -2.51 6.23
C VAL A 18 -12.39 -2.53 7.64
N ASP A 19 -12.84 -1.63 8.51
CA ASP A 19 -12.45 -1.51 9.93
C ASP A 19 -12.78 -2.77 10.75
N GLN A 20 -13.76 -3.55 10.30
CA GLN A 20 -14.22 -4.78 10.99
C GLN A 20 -13.73 -6.06 10.32
N MET A 21 -13.05 -5.93 9.17
CA MET A 21 -12.56 -7.09 8.41
C MET A 21 -11.26 -7.64 8.99
N SER A 22 -11.07 -8.95 8.84
CA SER A 22 -9.80 -9.61 9.15
C SER A 22 -8.70 -9.21 8.16
N ASN A 23 -7.44 -9.37 8.55
CA ASN A 23 -6.30 -9.10 7.68
C ASN A 23 -6.36 -9.92 6.36
N ALA A 24 -6.87 -11.15 6.43
CA ALA A 24 -7.05 -12.00 5.26
C ALA A 24 -8.11 -11.48 4.29
N GLU A 25 -9.23 -10.94 4.80
CA GLU A 25 -10.26 -10.32 3.97
C GLU A 25 -9.76 -9.03 3.32
N LEU A 26 -9.04 -8.19 4.08
CA LEU A 26 -8.42 -6.98 3.56
C LEU A 26 -7.41 -7.29 2.45
N ALA A 27 -6.53 -8.27 2.67
CA ALA A 27 -5.56 -8.68 1.67
C ALA A 27 -6.23 -9.19 0.38
N ARG A 28 -7.27 -10.02 0.50
CA ARG A 28 -8.04 -10.49 -0.66
C ARG A 28 -8.66 -9.35 -1.45
N MET A 29 -9.16 -8.31 -0.79
CA MET A 29 -9.68 -7.11 -1.48
C MET A 29 -8.59 -6.38 -2.27
N VAL A 30 -7.37 -6.34 -1.74
CA VAL A 30 -6.23 -5.73 -2.42
C VAL A 30 -5.81 -6.56 -3.63
N GLU A 31 -5.66 -7.87 -3.46
CA GLU A 31 -5.30 -8.82 -4.51
C GLU A 31 -6.33 -8.85 -5.64
N SER A 32 -7.62 -8.80 -5.32
CA SER A 32 -8.70 -8.80 -6.30
C SER A 32 -8.91 -7.44 -7.00
N GLU A 33 -8.02 -6.48 -6.76
CA GLU A 33 -8.10 -5.10 -7.22
C GLU A 33 -9.44 -4.41 -6.92
N HIS A 34 -10.09 -4.76 -5.79
CA HIS A 34 -11.41 -4.26 -5.44
C HIS A 34 -11.46 -2.72 -5.45
N PRO A 35 -12.60 -2.07 -5.77
CA PRO A 35 -12.70 -0.61 -5.78
C PRO A 35 -12.31 0.09 -4.46
N TYR A 36 -12.32 -0.65 -3.35
CA TYR A 36 -11.92 -0.18 -2.02
C TYR A 36 -10.54 -0.67 -1.57
N ARG A 37 -9.72 -1.23 -2.48
CA ARG A 37 -8.39 -1.78 -2.16
C ARG A 37 -7.46 -0.78 -1.47
N GLY A 38 -7.49 0.49 -1.85
CA GLY A 38 -6.67 1.51 -1.19
C GLY A 38 -7.03 1.64 0.28
N LYS A 39 -8.34 1.70 0.59
CA LYS A 39 -8.83 1.73 1.98
C LYS A 39 -8.46 0.46 2.73
N ALA A 40 -8.58 -0.71 2.09
CA ALA A 40 -8.22 -1.98 2.70
C ALA A 40 -6.70 -2.09 2.99
N LEU A 41 -5.85 -1.57 2.09
CA LEU A 41 -4.41 -1.51 2.30
C LEU A 41 -4.06 -0.56 3.44
N PHE A 42 -4.66 0.63 3.50
CA PHE A 42 -4.41 1.57 4.60
C PHE A 42 -4.84 1.01 5.96
N GLU A 43 -5.99 0.34 6.02
CA GLU A 43 -6.42 -0.36 7.23
C GLU A 43 -5.42 -1.46 7.65
N LEU A 44 -4.84 -2.20 6.69
CA LEU A 44 -3.74 -3.14 7.00
C LEU A 44 -2.49 -2.41 7.53
N CYS A 45 -2.10 -1.29 6.88
CA CYS A 45 -0.98 -0.47 7.30
C CYS A 45 -1.14 0.06 8.74
N ASP A 46 -2.34 0.49 9.12
CA ASP A 46 -2.63 1.01 10.46
C ASP A 46 -2.47 -0.07 11.55
N ARG A 47 -2.58 -1.36 11.19
CA ARG A 47 -2.42 -2.49 12.12
C ARG A 47 -0.98 -2.95 12.29
N VAL A 48 -0.10 -2.62 11.34
CA VAL A 48 1.31 -3.08 11.31
C VAL A 48 2.04 -2.88 12.65
N PRO A 49 1.92 -1.75 13.37
CA PRO A 49 2.68 -1.56 14.62
C PRO A 49 2.34 -2.56 15.74
N ALA A 50 1.19 -3.24 15.65
CA ALA A 50 0.68 -4.14 16.68
C ALA A 50 0.42 -5.58 16.18
N ASP A 51 0.63 -5.86 14.89
CA ASP A 51 0.24 -7.13 14.26
C ASP A 51 1.22 -7.55 13.16
N ASP A 52 2.03 -8.57 13.45
CA ASP A 52 3.01 -9.14 12.52
C ASP A 52 2.36 -9.81 11.29
N ASP A 53 1.14 -10.34 11.42
CA ASP A 53 0.42 -10.90 10.27
C ASP A 53 -0.02 -9.79 9.32
N ALA A 54 -0.40 -8.62 9.85
CA ALA A 54 -0.64 -7.44 9.02
C ALA A 54 0.64 -7.00 8.32
N ALA A 55 1.77 -6.91 9.03
CA ALA A 55 3.07 -6.56 8.47
C ALA A 55 3.49 -7.48 7.31
N THR A 56 3.42 -8.81 7.51
CA THR A 56 3.73 -9.78 6.45
C THR A 56 2.80 -9.64 5.24
N LYS A 57 1.49 -9.41 5.44
CA LYS A 57 0.58 -9.19 4.30
C LYS A 57 0.92 -7.91 3.55
N VAL A 58 1.19 -6.81 4.25
CA VAL A 58 1.59 -5.54 3.63
C VAL A 58 2.89 -5.72 2.84
N GLY A 59 3.87 -6.44 3.40
CA GLY A 59 5.14 -6.77 2.75
C GLY A 59 4.98 -7.60 1.47
N LEU A 60 4.03 -8.53 1.42
CA LEU A 60 3.72 -9.32 0.23
C LEU A 60 2.92 -8.51 -0.82
N LEU A 61 1.91 -7.76 -0.37
CA LEU A 61 1.04 -6.98 -1.25
C LEU A 61 1.79 -5.86 -1.97
N SER A 62 2.74 -5.19 -1.29
CA SER A 62 3.54 -4.11 -1.88
C SER A 62 4.35 -4.54 -3.11
N ARG A 63 4.62 -5.84 -3.26
CA ARG A 63 5.34 -6.41 -4.41
C ARG A 63 4.44 -6.60 -5.64
N LEU A 64 3.12 -6.43 -5.50
CA LEU A 64 2.19 -6.55 -6.62
C LEU A 64 2.37 -5.41 -7.62
N THR A 65 2.53 -5.75 -8.89
CA THR A 65 2.62 -4.78 -10.00
C THR A 65 1.42 -3.84 -10.05
N SER A 66 0.23 -4.31 -9.67
CA SER A 66 -0.99 -3.48 -9.60
C SER A 66 -0.86 -2.36 -8.57
N LEU A 67 -0.20 -2.60 -7.43
CA LEU A 67 0.05 -1.57 -6.42
C LEU A 67 1.21 -0.66 -6.77
N ARG A 68 2.27 -1.19 -7.40
CA ARG A 68 3.39 -0.38 -7.92
C ARG A 68 2.93 0.64 -8.97
N ARG A 69 1.94 0.28 -9.80
CA ARG A 69 1.34 1.16 -10.81
C ARG A 69 0.22 2.06 -10.30
N ALA A 70 -0.41 1.70 -9.18
CA ALA A 70 -1.47 2.51 -8.58
C ALA A 70 -0.88 3.71 -7.85
N ARG A 71 -0.77 4.84 -8.54
CA ARG A 71 -0.22 6.08 -7.98
C ARG A 71 -1.26 6.89 -7.21
N LEU A 72 -0.83 7.41 -6.07
CA LEU A 72 -1.46 8.48 -5.30
C LEU A 72 -0.71 9.78 -5.61
N PHE A 73 -1.46 10.86 -5.92
CA PHE A 73 -0.92 12.20 -6.16
C PHE A 73 0.27 12.23 -7.15
N ASP A 74 0.21 11.38 -8.19
CA ASP A 74 1.18 11.20 -9.29
C ASP A 74 2.61 10.79 -8.92
N ARG A 75 2.99 10.80 -7.64
CA ARG A 75 4.36 10.56 -7.17
C ARG A 75 4.54 9.30 -6.34
N VAL A 76 3.59 8.96 -5.47
CA VAL A 76 3.77 7.84 -4.51
C VAL A 76 2.84 6.70 -4.91
N SER A 77 3.39 5.51 -5.15
CA SER A 77 2.56 4.34 -5.43
C SER A 77 1.92 3.79 -4.14
N LEU A 78 0.86 2.99 -4.27
CA LEU A 78 0.32 2.24 -3.14
C LEU A 78 1.35 1.25 -2.58
N ALA A 79 2.21 0.70 -3.43
CA ALA A 79 3.34 -0.13 -2.99
C ALA A 79 4.31 0.67 -2.10
N TRP A 80 4.68 1.89 -2.50
CA TRP A 80 5.54 2.75 -1.67
C TRP A 80 4.87 3.14 -0.36
N SER A 81 3.58 3.47 -0.41
CA SER A 81 2.82 3.80 0.81
C SER A 81 2.84 2.64 1.82
N ALA A 82 2.74 1.40 1.34
CA ALA A 82 2.85 0.19 2.14
C ALA A 82 4.26 0.01 2.73
N ILE A 83 5.32 0.17 1.93
CA ILE A 83 6.70 0.06 2.43
C ILE A 83 7.00 1.17 3.46
N ILE A 84 6.55 2.40 3.22
CA ILE A 84 6.70 3.52 4.17
C ILE A 84 6.00 3.23 5.49
N ALA A 85 4.79 2.65 5.45
CA ALA A 85 4.08 2.24 6.66
C ALA A 85 4.83 1.15 7.45
N LEU A 86 5.43 0.17 6.75
CA LEU A 86 6.28 -0.85 7.39
C LEU A 86 7.50 -0.22 8.08
N LEU A 87 8.17 0.73 7.42
CA LEU A 87 9.32 1.46 8.01
C LEU A 87 8.88 2.29 9.23
N ALA A 88 7.74 2.96 9.15
CA ALA A 88 7.20 3.82 10.21
C ALA A 88 6.77 3.06 11.47
N ALA A 89 6.50 1.74 11.36
CA ALA A 89 6.08 0.92 12.49
C ALA A 89 7.21 0.66 13.50
N GLU A 90 8.48 0.81 13.08
CA GLU A 90 9.67 0.68 13.93
C GLU A 90 9.79 -0.65 14.71
N THR A 91 9.08 -1.71 14.27
CA THR A 91 9.26 -3.08 14.78
C THR A 91 10.28 -3.82 13.91
N THR A 92 11.04 -4.75 14.50
CA THR A 92 12.02 -5.56 13.76
C THR A 92 11.37 -6.32 12.60
N HIS A 93 10.21 -6.94 12.84
CA HIS A 93 9.52 -7.72 11.82
C HIS A 93 9.01 -6.85 10.65
N ALA A 94 8.43 -5.68 10.94
CA ALA A 94 8.01 -4.76 9.89
C ALA A 94 9.20 -4.21 9.09
N ARG A 95 10.36 -4.01 9.72
CA ARG A 95 11.60 -3.61 9.03
C ARG A 95 12.08 -4.69 8.07
N ASP A 96 12.11 -5.95 8.49
CA ASP A 96 12.50 -7.07 7.62
C ASP A 96 11.59 -7.17 6.39
N GLU A 97 10.27 -7.03 6.59
CA GLU A 97 9.30 -7.02 5.50
C GLU A 97 9.45 -5.79 4.57
N ALA A 98 9.78 -4.62 5.14
CA ALA A 98 10.05 -3.41 4.37
C ALA A 98 11.28 -3.58 3.46
N TYR A 99 12.37 -4.13 3.99
CA TYR A 99 13.60 -4.36 3.24
C TYR A 99 13.37 -5.37 2.11
N ALA A 100 12.71 -6.50 2.40
CA ALA A 100 12.39 -7.48 1.38
C ALA A 100 11.45 -6.93 0.29
N ALA A 101 10.53 -6.04 0.65
CA ALA A 101 9.67 -5.36 -0.32
C ALA A 101 10.41 -4.30 -1.15
N PHE A 102 11.33 -3.55 -0.53
CA PHE A 102 12.18 -2.57 -1.21
C PHE A 102 13.13 -3.23 -2.20
N GLU A 103 13.78 -4.33 -1.81
CA GLU A 103 14.66 -5.12 -2.70
C GLU A 103 13.92 -5.68 -3.92
N ALA A 104 12.61 -5.90 -3.82
CA ALA A 104 11.77 -6.37 -4.92
C ALA A 104 11.37 -5.26 -5.92
N LEU A 105 11.66 -3.99 -5.61
CA LEU A 105 11.50 -2.88 -6.55
C LEU A 105 12.63 -2.91 -7.60
N ASP A 106 12.36 -2.37 -8.78
CA ASP A 106 13.43 -2.19 -9.77
C ASP A 106 14.44 -1.14 -9.28
N PRO A 107 15.74 -1.21 -9.64
CA PRO A 107 16.76 -0.31 -9.11
C PRO A 107 16.45 1.19 -9.27
N ALA A 108 15.78 1.58 -10.36
CA ALA A 108 15.34 2.95 -10.56
C ALA A 108 14.25 3.36 -9.56
N GLU A 109 13.28 2.48 -9.28
CA GLU A 109 12.24 2.74 -8.27
C GLU A 109 12.81 2.75 -6.85
N GLN A 110 13.82 1.91 -6.57
CA GLN A 110 14.56 1.95 -5.30
C GLN A 110 15.20 3.33 -5.11
N GLN A 111 15.92 3.83 -6.13
CA GLN A 111 16.56 5.15 -6.07
C GLN A 111 15.53 6.27 -5.92
N ASP A 112 14.46 6.27 -6.73
CA ASP A 112 13.42 7.30 -6.64
C ASP A 112 12.77 7.32 -5.24
N MET A 113 12.63 6.15 -4.60
CA MET A 113 12.07 6.03 -3.26
C MET A 113 13.02 6.54 -2.18
N LEU A 114 14.33 6.25 -2.28
CA LEU A 114 15.34 6.79 -1.39
C LEU A 114 15.43 8.32 -1.49
N ASP A 115 15.39 8.85 -2.72
CA ASP A 115 15.36 10.29 -2.99
C ASP A 115 14.10 10.93 -2.39
N TYR A 116 12.94 10.27 -2.49
CA TYR A 116 11.70 10.72 -1.88
C TYR A 116 11.75 10.75 -0.34
N LEU A 117 12.43 9.77 0.25
CA LEU A 117 12.63 9.67 1.70
C LEU A 117 13.78 10.54 2.21
N GLU A 118 14.55 11.16 1.31
CA GLU A 118 15.73 11.98 1.61
C GLU A 118 16.82 11.21 2.40
N VAL A 119 17.02 9.93 2.08
CA VAL A 119 18.03 9.06 2.73
C VAL A 119 18.98 8.39 1.72
N GLY A 120 20.16 7.98 2.19
CA GLY A 120 21.14 7.28 1.35
C GLY A 120 20.95 5.76 1.33
N ALA A 121 20.34 5.22 2.39
CA ALA A 121 20.05 3.80 2.53
C ALA A 121 18.69 3.57 3.20
N ILE A 122 18.04 2.45 2.89
CA ILE A 122 16.69 2.15 3.39
C ILE A 122 16.68 1.94 4.92
N GLU A 123 17.81 1.52 5.49
CA GLU A 123 18.02 1.35 6.92
C GLU A 123 18.01 2.68 7.68
N GLU A 124 18.29 3.80 7.01
CA GLU A 124 18.27 5.16 7.58
C GLU A 124 16.86 5.77 7.57
N ALA A 125 15.90 5.15 6.87
CA ALA A 125 14.56 5.69 6.73
C ALA A 125 13.74 5.49 8.01
N HIS A 126 13.38 6.58 8.69
CA HIS A 126 12.50 6.58 9.86
C HIS A 126 11.29 7.50 9.65
N PRO A 127 10.42 7.21 8.65
CA PRO A 127 9.29 8.06 8.33
C PRO A 127 8.31 8.13 9.51
N ARG A 128 7.77 9.33 9.76
CA ARG A 128 6.75 9.56 10.78
C ARG A 128 5.41 9.79 10.10
N ILE A 129 4.47 8.90 10.34
CA ILE A 129 3.08 9.05 9.91
C ILE A 129 2.34 9.67 11.10
N THR A 130 2.00 10.96 10.98
CA THR A 130 1.22 11.72 12.00
C THR A 130 -0.23 11.85 11.59
#